data_AF-A0A2E0KZ45-F1
#
_entry.id   AF-A0A2E0KZ45-F1
#
_cell.length_a   1.000
_cell.length_b   1.000
_cell.length_c   1.000
_cell.angle_alpha   90.00
_cell.angle_beta   90.00
_cell.angle_gamma   90.00
#
_symmetry.space_group_name_H-M   'P 1'
#
loop_
_entity.id
_entity.type
_entity.pdbx_description
1 polymer ?
#
loop_
_entity_poly.entity_id
_entity_poly.type
_entity_poly.pdbx_seq_one_letter_code
_entity_poly.pdbx_strand_id
1 'polypeptide(L)'
;MLLVMWLAVGPQLIERLTNSPFYRDGLPTEVELSGMLYYTQEFDGVWQLDLSTGIARRWWLPPDGGLATGIAASPDQTQLAIAYAPPAEGGIQSGTTDLYLSDVAQPDLQPLLIRANRSESFRNPAWSPDGDWLYYSHLQPGPGGAGLQLQVERLALSGEADTAPEVILSAAEQPALSPDGAQVTFLKFDARTYRSGLWLSDLDGGNAVELVPSASFAALAGPRFTPEGDMVIVGGSGELQGKAAAQTGGGMVRAHGEPWNLWAVSVDEVSLSPLTPTTLDGPLIDWSPDGQHMAVLSAEGVFVVVDGQYYRLSTVTSEGAITWVDTATATD
;
A
#
# COMPACT_ATOMS: atom_id res chain seq x y z
N MET A 1 25.50 -24.61 -11.55
CA MET A 1 25.55 -25.89 -10.82
C MET A 1 26.06 -25.61 -9.41
N LEU A 2 25.16 -25.65 -8.42
CA LEU A 2 25.33 -25.63 -6.94
C LEU A 2 23.93 -25.28 -6.39
N LEU A 3 22.97 -26.20 -6.33
CA LEU A 3 22.77 -27.34 -5.43
C LEU A 3 22.79 -27.00 -3.92
N VAL A 4 21.59 -26.71 -3.43
CA VAL A 4 20.93 -27.14 -2.18
C VAL A 4 21.83 -27.78 -1.09
N MET A 5 21.78 -27.21 0.11
CA MET A 5 21.82 -27.96 1.37
C MET A 5 20.81 -27.36 2.35
N TRP A 6 19.64 -27.99 2.42
CA TRP A 6 18.72 -27.92 3.55
C TRP A 6 18.83 -29.25 4.29
N LEU A 7 19.24 -29.26 5.55
CA LEU A 7 19.01 -30.41 6.43
C LEU A 7 18.78 -29.95 7.88
N ALA A 8 17.56 -30.23 8.33
CA ALA A 8 17.12 -30.47 9.70
C ALA A 8 17.44 -29.39 10.74
N VAL A 9 16.54 -28.42 10.88
CA VAL A 9 16.35 -27.78 12.19
C VAL A 9 14.90 -27.88 12.63
N GLY A 10 14.71 -28.34 13.87
CA GLY A 10 13.40 -28.59 14.45
C GLY A 10 12.57 -27.32 14.70
N PRO A 11 11.29 -27.46 15.09
CA PRO A 11 10.33 -26.36 15.22
C PRO A 11 10.78 -25.22 16.15
N GLN A 12 11.62 -25.52 17.16
CA GLN A 12 12.16 -24.50 18.07
C GLN A 12 13.18 -23.54 17.43
N LEU A 13 13.75 -23.87 16.26
CA LEU A 13 14.59 -22.92 15.51
C LEU A 13 13.79 -22.16 14.44
N ILE A 14 12.66 -22.71 13.99
CA ILE A 14 11.70 -21.98 13.14
C ILE A 14 11.09 -20.83 13.94
N GLU A 15 10.75 -21.02 15.22
CA GLU A 15 10.34 -19.94 16.13
C GLU A 15 11.42 -18.85 16.34
N ARG A 16 12.71 -19.20 16.26
CA ARG A 16 13.82 -18.23 16.35
C ARG A 16 14.08 -17.46 15.06
N LEU A 17 13.57 -17.94 13.92
CA LEU A 17 13.72 -17.27 12.62
C LEU A 17 12.48 -16.45 12.24
N THR A 18 11.36 -16.57 12.97
CA THR A 18 10.13 -15.80 12.74
C THR A 18 10.03 -14.51 13.54
N ASN A 19 10.89 -14.31 14.55
CA ASN A 19 10.90 -13.09 15.37
C ASN A 19 12.05 -12.19 14.92
N SER A 20 11.80 -11.33 13.93
CA SER A 20 12.70 -10.19 13.73
C SER A 20 12.71 -9.33 15.01
N PRO A 21 13.88 -8.86 15.45
CA PRO A 21 13.96 -8.01 16.63
C PRO A 21 13.12 -6.75 16.40
N PHE A 22 12.25 -6.47 17.35
CA PHE A 22 11.57 -5.19 17.42
C PHE A 22 12.52 -4.14 17.97
N TYR A 23 12.69 -3.07 17.21
CA TYR A 23 13.56 -1.98 17.57
C TYR A 23 12.70 -0.87 18.19
N ARG A 24 12.96 -0.55 19.46
CA ARG A 24 12.52 0.72 20.08
C ARG A 24 13.69 1.65 20.31
N ASP A 25 14.87 1.30 19.79
CA ASP A 25 16.08 2.07 20.00
C ASP A 25 15.91 3.50 19.48
N GLY A 26 15.98 4.45 20.41
CA GLY A 26 15.84 5.88 20.12
C GLY A 26 14.41 6.42 20.18
N LEU A 27 13.37 5.57 20.20
CA LEU A 27 11.98 6.02 20.37
C LEU A 27 11.84 6.69 21.75
N PRO A 28 11.28 7.91 21.85
CA PRO A 28 11.09 8.57 23.14
C PRO A 28 10.21 7.74 24.07
N THR A 29 10.59 7.68 25.35
CA THR A 29 9.96 6.78 26.33
C THR A 29 8.50 7.11 26.65
N GLU A 30 8.11 8.36 26.39
CA GLU A 30 6.76 8.91 26.53
C GLU A 30 5.84 8.55 25.35
N VAL A 31 6.41 8.06 24.24
CA VAL A 31 5.64 7.63 23.09
C VAL A 31 5.19 6.19 23.32
N GLU A 32 3.93 6.03 23.70
CA GLU A 32 3.28 4.73 23.81
C GLU A 32 2.60 4.37 22.50
N LEU A 33 3.11 3.36 21.81
CA LEU A 33 2.48 2.81 20.62
C LEU A 33 1.56 1.64 21.00
N SER A 34 0.34 1.64 20.50
CA SER A 34 -0.65 0.57 20.65
C SER A 34 -1.21 0.15 19.29
N GLY A 35 -1.95 -0.95 19.27
CA GLY A 35 -2.49 -1.50 18.04
C GLY A 35 -1.57 -2.50 17.35
N MET A 36 -1.98 -2.90 16.16
CA MET A 36 -1.35 -3.87 15.27
C MET A 36 -1.09 -3.21 13.91
N LEU A 37 0.12 -3.38 13.40
CA LEU A 37 0.41 -3.12 11.99
C LEU A 37 0.23 -4.40 11.20
N TYR A 38 -0.62 -4.38 10.17
CA TYR A 38 -0.75 -5.46 9.20
C TYR A 38 -0.08 -5.06 7.90
N TYR A 39 0.76 -5.93 7.34
CA TYR A 39 1.44 -5.63 6.08
C TYR A 39 1.68 -6.86 5.23
N THR A 40 1.58 -6.70 3.91
CA THR A 40 1.79 -7.80 2.96
C THR A 40 3.27 -7.99 2.68
N GLN A 41 3.70 -9.25 2.53
CA GLN A 41 5.05 -9.67 2.14
C GLN A 41 5.03 -10.63 0.94
N GLU A 42 4.34 -10.25 -0.13
CA GLU A 42 4.21 -11.05 -1.35
C GLU A 42 3.89 -12.53 -1.06
N PHE A 43 4.83 -13.43 -1.36
CA PHE A 43 4.73 -14.88 -1.16
C PHE A 43 4.71 -15.32 0.30
N ASP A 44 5.18 -14.47 1.22
CA ASP A 44 5.15 -14.75 2.66
C ASP A 44 3.84 -14.30 3.33
N GLY A 45 2.89 -13.82 2.53
CA GLY A 45 1.52 -13.54 2.95
C GLY A 45 1.36 -12.22 3.68
N VAL A 46 0.61 -12.24 4.78
CA VAL A 46 0.33 -11.05 5.59
C VAL A 46 0.94 -11.25 6.97
N TRP A 47 1.70 -10.26 7.40
CA TRP A 47 2.31 -10.19 8.72
C TRP A 47 1.55 -9.22 9.60
N GLN A 48 1.56 -9.49 10.89
CA GLN A 48 1.12 -8.54 11.92
C GLN A 48 2.28 -8.23 12.86
N LEU A 49 2.39 -6.97 13.29
CA LEU A 49 3.32 -6.51 14.31
C LEU A 49 2.52 -5.84 15.42
N ASP A 50 2.57 -6.44 16.61
CA ASP A 50 2.03 -5.86 17.83
C ASP A 50 2.93 -4.72 18.31
N LEU A 51 2.41 -3.50 18.31
CA LEU A 51 3.19 -2.33 18.67
C LEU A 51 3.43 -2.19 20.16
N SER A 52 2.60 -2.83 20.99
CA SER A 52 2.74 -2.82 22.45
C SER A 52 3.85 -3.78 22.91
N THR A 53 3.90 -4.98 22.32
CA THR A 53 4.86 -6.03 22.70
C THR A 53 6.09 -6.09 21.79
N GLY A 54 5.98 -5.55 20.58
CA GLY A 54 6.98 -5.70 19.53
C GLY A 54 6.97 -7.06 18.83
N ILE A 55 5.97 -7.90 19.09
CA ILE A 55 5.97 -9.25 18.52
C ILE A 55 5.42 -9.19 17.10
N ALA A 56 6.28 -9.50 16.13
CA ALA A 56 5.88 -9.77 14.76
C ALA A 56 5.55 -11.26 14.59
N ARG A 57 4.44 -11.56 13.90
CA ARG A 57 4.10 -12.93 13.49
C ARG A 57 3.41 -12.92 12.15
N ARG A 58 3.52 -14.02 11.41
CA ARG A 58 2.72 -14.22 10.22
C ARG A 58 1.25 -14.35 10.63
N TRP A 59 0.43 -13.41 10.19
CA TRP A 59 -1.01 -13.44 10.44
C TRP A 59 -1.70 -14.39 9.47
N TRP A 60 -1.31 -14.38 8.21
CA TRP A 60 -1.82 -15.31 7.20
C TRP A 60 -0.74 -15.72 6.21
N LEU A 61 -0.75 -16.99 5.78
CA LEU A 61 0.15 -17.57 4.78
C LEU A 61 -0.67 -18.06 3.59
N PRO A 62 -0.46 -17.55 2.36
CA PRO A 62 -1.08 -18.11 1.18
C PRO A 62 -0.60 -19.56 0.94
N PRO A 63 -1.41 -20.42 0.31
CA PRO A 63 -0.94 -21.67 -0.26
C PRO A 63 0.27 -21.46 -1.18
N ASP A 64 1.15 -22.47 -1.27
CA ASP A 64 2.37 -22.42 -2.07
C ASP A 64 2.13 -21.85 -3.48
N GLY A 65 2.83 -20.76 -3.80
CA GLY A 65 2.74 -20.07 -5.09
C GLY A 65 1.67 -18.97 -5.16
N GLY A 66 0.90 -18.75 -4.10
CA GLY A 66 0.06 -17.57 -3.94
C GLY A 66 0.83 -16.37 -3.38
N LEU A 67 0.32 -15.15 -3.59
CA LEU A 67 0.95 -13.93 -3.07
C LEU A 67 -0.08 -12.84 -2.71
N ALA A 68 0.17 -12.12 -1.62
CA ALA A 68 -0.62 -10.94 -1.20
C ALA A 68 0.11 -9.65 -1.59
N THR A 69 -0.60 -8.69 -2.18
CA THR A 69 0.02 -7.45 -2.71
C THR A 69 -0.56 -6.16 -2.15
N GLY A 70 -1.79 -6.21 -1.64
CA GLY A 70 -2.50 -5.04 -1.12
C GLY A 70 -3.29 -5.42 0.12
N ILE A 71 -3.39 -4.49 1.06
CA ILE A 71 -4.16 -4.63 2.29
C ILE A 71 -4.73 -3.27 2.69
N ALA A 72 -5.96 -3.26 3.22
CA ALA A 72 -6.58 -2.08 3.82
C ALA A 72 -7.59 -2.50 4.89
N ALA A 73 -7.52 -1.88 6.07
CA ALA A 73 -8.51 -2.08 7.12
C ALA A 73 -9.81 -1.33 6.83
N SER A 74 -10.94 -1.90 7.25
CA SER A 74 -12.23 -1.21 7.26
C SER A 74 -12.23 -0.06 8.27
N PRO A 75 -13.09 0.96 8.13
CA PRO A 75 -13.12 2.10 9.05
C PRO A 75 -13.45 1.73 10.51
N ASP A 76 -14.25 0.68 10.70
CA ASP A 76 -14.55 0.11 12.02
C ASP A 76 -13.44 -0.81 12.55
N GLN A 77 -12.41 -1.06 11.74
CA GLN A 77 -11.22 -1.83 12.06
C GLN A 77 -11.51 -3.30 12.40
N THR A 78 -12.61 -3.86 11.89
CA THR A 78 -12.98 -5.27 12.09
C THR A 78 -12.61 -6.15 10.90
N GLN A 79 -12.42 -5.57 9.71
CA GLN A 79 -12.14 -6.31 8.48
C GLN A 79 -10.87 -5.82 7.77
N LEU A 80 -10.25 -6.75 7.04
CA LEU A 80 -9.15 -6.49 6.10
C LEU A 80 -9.61 -6.83 4.69
N ALA A 81 -9.52 -5.86 3.79
CA ALA A 81 -9.58 -6.09 2.34
C ALA A 81 -8.17 -6.42 1.84
N ILE A 82 -8.03 -7.54 1.13
CA ILE A 82 -6.74 -8.07 0.69
C ILE A 82 -6.76 -8.31 -0.82
N ALA A 83 -5.81 -7.72 -1.53
CA ALA A 83 -5.53 -8.06 -2.93
C ALA A 83 -4.61 -9.30 -2.96
N TYR A 84 -5.20 -10.46 -3.24
CA TYR A 84 -4.55 -11.76 -3.17
C TYR A 84 -4.58 -12.46 -4.53
N ALA A 85 -3.43 -12.96 -4.97
CA ALA A 85 -3.31 -13.79 -6.15
C ALA A 85 -3.20 -15.26 -5.73
N PRO A 86 -4.20 -16.12 -6.01
CA PRO A 86 -4.12 -17.54 -5.72
C PRO A 86 -3.04 -18.24 -6.56
N PRO A 87 -2.54 -19.43 -6.18
CA PRO A 87 -1.56 -20.15 -6.97
C PRO A 87 -2.00 -20.32 -8.43
N ALA A 88 -1.09 -20.06 -9.37
CA ALA A 88 -1.41 -20.24 -10.79
C ALA A 88 -1.53 -21.73 -11.15
N GLU A 89 -2.51 -22.09 -11.97
CA GLU A 89 -2.64 -23.43 -12.53
C GLU A 89 -1.47 -23.71 -13.49
N GLY A 90 -0.45 -24.44 -13.02
CA GLY A 90 0.64 -24.93 -13.88
C GLY A 90 1.72 -23.90 -14.26
N GLY A 91 1.91 -22.84 -13.46
CA GLY A 91 2.91 -21.81 -13.71
C GLY A 91 3.27 -20.96 -12.50
N ILE A 92 4.05 -19.90 -12.73
CA ILE A 92 4.36 -18.88 -11.71
C ILE A 92 3.22 -17.86 -11.73
N GLN A 93 2.70 -17.49 -10.55
CA GLN A 93 1.71 -16.42 -10.44
C GLN A 93 2.33 -15.09 -10.92
N SER A 94 1.65 -14.41 -11.84
CA SER A 94 2.13 -13.22 -12.55
C SER A 94 1.57 -11.92 -11.96
N GLY A 95 1.25 -11.92 -10.66
CA GLY A 95 0.70 -10.76 -9.95
C GLY A 95 -0.78 -10.50 -10.24
N THR A 96 -1.50 -11.48 -10.76
CA THR A 96 -2.90 -11.34 -11.14
C THR A 96 -3.81 -11.64 -9.93
N THR A 97 -4.43 -10.61 -9.38
CA THR A 97 -5.03 -10.60 -8.04
C THR A 97 -6.54 -10.48 -8.07
N ASP A 98 -7.18 -11.18 -7.14
CA ASP A 98 -8.59 -11.03 -6.78
C ASP A 98 -8.70 -10.23 -5.46
N LEU A 99 -9.90 -9.79 -5.07
CA LEU A 99 -10.15 -9.14 -3.77
C LEU A 99 -10.82 -10.12 -2.81
N TYR A 100 -10.32 -10.14 -1.58
CA TYR A 100 -10.84 -10.94 -0.49
C TYR A 100 -11.10 -10.06 0.73
N LEU A 101 -12.08 -10.46 1.56
CA LEU A 101 -12.28 -9.92 2.90
C LEU A 101 -11.89 -10.96 3.94
N SER A 102 -11.42 -10.51 5.08
CA SER A 102 -11.19 -11.35 6.26
C SER A 102 -11.47 -10.52 7.51
N ASP A 103 -11.92 -11.18 8.57
CA ASP A 103 -11.91 -10.62 9.92
C ASP A 103 -10.46 -10.30 10.34
N VAL A 104 -10.22 -9.17 11.01
CA VAL A 104 -8.88 -8.73 11.48
C VAL A 104 -8.33 -9.65 12.57
N ALA A 105 -9.19 -10.11 13.49
CA ALA A 105 -8.81 -10.88 14.67
C ALA A 105 -8.35 -12.29 14.30
N GLN A 106 -8.98 -12.90 13.30
CA GLN A 106 -8.61 -14.22 12.80
C GLN A 106 -8.66 -14.29 11.27
N PRO A 107 -7.57 -14.76 10.62
CA PRO A 107 -7.56 -14.92 9.17
C PRO A 107 -8.59 -15.95 8.71
N ASP A 108 -9.59 -15.49 7.96
CA ASP A 108 -10.55 -16.30 7.22
C ASP A 108 -10.92 -15.58 5.92
N LEU A 109 -10.06 -15.70 4.90
CA LEU A 109 -10.20 -14.97 3.65
C LEU A 109 -11.37 -15.52 2.82
N GLN A 110 -12.40 -14.70 2.67
CA GLN A 110 -13.57 -14.95 1.82
C GLN A 110 -13.47 -14.14 0.51
N PRO A 111 -13.73 -14.75 -0.66
CA PRO A 111 -13.81 -14.02 -1.93
C PRO A 111 -14.79 -12.85 -1.86
N LEU A 112 -14.34 -11.65 -2.20
CA LEU A 112 -15.18 -10.47 -2.37
C LEU A 112 -15.45 -10.20 -3.85
N LEU A 113 -14.38 -10.17 -4.66
CA LEU A 113 -14.47 -9.93 -6.09
C LEU A 113 -13.44 -10.79 -6.81
N ILE A 114 -13.94 -11.70 -7.65
CA ILE A 114 -13.12 -12.60 -8.46
C ILE A 114 -13.14 -12.15 -9.91
N ARG A 115 -11.96 -12.08 -10.50
CA ARG A 115 -11.75 -11.67 -11.89
C ARG A 115 -12.50 -12.56 -12.86
N ALA A 116 -13.06 -11.96 -13.89
CA ALA A 116 -13.68 -12.69 -14.98
C ALA A 116 -12.63 -13.23 -15.96
N ASN A 117 -11.55 -12.46 -16.17
CA ASN A 117 -10.44 -12.82 -17.04
C ASN A 117 -9.16 -13.11 -16.24
N ARG A 118 -8.46 -14.19 -16.61
CA ARG A 118 -7.20 -14.61 -15.97
C ARG A 118 -6.07 -13.58 -16.09
N SER A 119 -6.17 -12.60 -16.99
CA SER A 119 -5.20 -11.52 -17.15
C SER A 119 -5.57 -10.23 -16.39
N GLU A 120 -6.71 -10.19 -15.71
CA GLU A 120 -7.10 -9.06 -14.87
C GLU A 120 -6.33 -9.05 -13.53
N SER A 121 -6.34 -7.91 -12.85
CA SER A 121 -5.80 -7.74 -11.52
C SER A 121 -6.51 -6.61 -10.79
N PHE A 122 -7.00 -6.89 -9.58
CA PHE A 122 -7.53 -5.90 -8.64
C PHE A 122 -6.49 -5.57 -7.57
N ARG A 123 -6.14 -4.29 -7.40
CA ARG A 123 -5.01 -3.84 -6.59
C ARG A 123 -5.39 -2.63 -5.75
N ASN A 124 -4.58 -2.37 -4.72
CA ASN A 124 -4.67 -1.15 -3.90
C ASN A 124 -6.10 -0.89 -3.39
N PRO A 125 -6.69 -1.82 -2.63
CA PRO A 125 -8.00 -1.60 -2.02
C PRO A 125 -7.95 -0.41 -1.07
N ALA A 126 -9.02 0.38 -1.03
CA ALA A 126 -9.20 1.52 -0.14
C ALA A 126 -10.69 1.63 0.24
N TRP A 127 -10.97 1.63 1.54
CA TRP A 127 -12.34 1.76 2.04
C TRP A 127 -12.82 3.20 1.98
N SER A 128 -14.13 3.40 1.75
CA SER A 128 -14.77 4.67 2.08
C SER A 128 -14.87 4.84 3.60
N PRO A 129 -14.78 6.08 4.13
CA PRO A 129 -14.85 6.32 5.57
C PRO A 129 -16.16 5.86 6.23
N ASP A 130 -17.26 5.80 5.47
CA ASP A 130 -18.55 5.27 5.93
C ASP A 130 -18.63 3.73 5.93
N GLY A 131 -17.65 3.04 5.31
CA GLY A 131 -17.62 1.58 5.19
C GLY A 131 -18.54 1.01 4.11
N ASP A 132 -19.27 1.84 3.38
CA ASP A 132 -20.25 1.39 2.39
C ASP A 132 -19.63 0.97 1.04
N TRP A 133 -18.39 1.38 0.77
CA TRP A 133 -17.73 1.16 -0.51
C TRP A 133 -16.27 0.72 -0.35
N LEU A 134 -15.82 -0.11 -1.29
CA LEU A 134 -14.42 -0.43 -1.52
C LEU A 134 -13.97 0.10 -2.89
N TYR A 135 -13.03 1.02 -2.90
CA TYR A 135 -12.34 1.49 -4.11
C TYR A 135 -11.11 0.65 -4.37
N TYR A 136 -10.79 0.41 -5.63
CA TYR A 136 -9.61 -0.36 -6.01
C TYR A 136 -9.14 -0.01 -7.43
N SER A 137 -7.87 -0.30 -7.71
CA SER A 137 -7.31 -0.24 -9.05
C SER A 137 -7.62 -1.53 -9.80
N HIS A 138 -8.12 -1.42 -11.02
CA HIS A 138 -8.37 -2.54 -11.91
C HIS A 138 -7.49 -2.42 -13.14
N LEU A 139 -6.59 -3.39 -13.33
CA LEU A 139 -5.83 -3.57 -14.56
C LEU A 139 -6.45 -4.70 -15.37
N GLN A 140 -6.82 -4.41 -16.61
CA GLN A 140 -7.43 -5.36 -17.52
C GLN A 140 -6.85 -5.24 -18.94
N PRO A 141 -7.05 -6.26 -19.79
CA PRO A 141 -6.76 -6.12 -21.22
C PRO A 141 -7.56 -4.96 -21.83
N GLY A 142 -6.89 -4.12 -22.62
CA GLY A 142 -7.55 -3.00 -23.29
C GLY A 142 -8.53 -3.47 -24.37
N PRO A 143 -9.50 -2.61 -24.77
CA PRO A 143 -10.50 -2.94 -25.78
C PRO A 143 -9.86 -3.45 -27.08
N GLY A 144 -10.39 -4.56 -27.60
CA GLY A 144 -9.86 -5.20 -28.82
C GLY A 144 -8.44 -5.78 -28.69
N GLY A 145 -7.94 -5.97 -27.46
CA GLY A 145 -6.59 -6.48 -27.18
C GLY A 145 -5.49 -5.41 -27.27
N ALA A 146 -5.87 -4.13 -27.30
CA ALA A 146 -4.91 -3.02 -27.36
C ALA A 146 -4.32 -2.73 -25.97
N GLY A 147 -3.20 -3.36 -25.65
CA GLY A 147 -2.42 -3.08 -24.45
C GLY A 147 -3.18 -3.37 -23.14
N LEU A 148 -2.78 -2.67 -22.08
CA LEU A 148 -3.43 -2.75 -20.77
C LEU A 148 -4.25 -1.47 -20.53
N GLN A 149 -5.41 -1.64 -19.92
CA GLN A 149 -6.26 -0.57 -19.42
C GLN A 149 -6.20 -0.58 -17.90
N LEU A 150 -6.00 0.61 -17.33
CA LEU A 150 -5.96 0.84 -15.90
C LEU A 150 -7.09 1.80 -15.53
N GLN A 151 -7.83 1.48 -14.47
CA GLN A 151 -8.95 2.29 -14.00
C GLN A 151 -9.14 2.13 -12.49
N VAL A 152 -9.79 3.10 -11.85
CA VAL A 152 -10.29 2.95 -10.49
C VAL A 152 -11.77 2.62 -10.57
N GLU A 153 -12.14 1.57 -9.86
CA GLU A 153 -13.52 1.13 -9.67
C GLU A 153 -13.89 1.20 -8.19
N ARG A 154 -15.19 1.20 -7.90
CA ARG A 154 -15.72 0.98 -6.55
C ARG A 154 -16.78 -0.12 -6.54
N LEU A 155 -16.84 -0.83 -5.41
CA LEU A 155 -17.81 -1.89 -5.13
C LEU A 155 -18.59 -1.54 -3.87
N ALA A 156 -19.92 -1.63 -3.91
CA ALA A 156 -20.76 -1.45 -2.73
C ALA A 156 -20.64 -2.67 -1.80
N LEU A 157 -20.55 -2.43 -0.50
CA LEU A 157 -20.41 -3.46 0.54
C LEU A 157 -21.68 -3.64 1.37
N SER A 158 -22.51 -2.60 1.48
CA SER A 158 -23.76 -2.60 2.26
C SER A 158 -25.04 -2.81 1.41
N GLY A 159 -24.92 -3.42 0.23
CA GLY A 159 -26.00 -3.60 -0.75
C GLY A 159 -26.53 -5.03 -0.94
N GLU A 160 -27.51 -5.21 -1.83
CA GLU A 160 -27.92 -6.54 -2.30
C GLU A 160 -26.73 -7.26 -2.97
N ALA A 161 -26.65 -8.58 -2.81
CA ALA A 161 -25.49 -9.42 -3.11
C ALA A 161 -25.02 -9.52 -4.58
N ASP A 162 -25.35 -8.56 -5.44
CA ASP A 162 -25.08 -8.59 -6.89
C ASP A 162 -24.83 -7.19 -7.51
N THR A 163 -24.47 -6.18 -6.72
CA THR A 163 -24.09 -4.87 -7.29
C THR A 163 -22.76 -4.97 -8.04
N ALA A 164 -22.81 -4.82 -9.36
CA ALA A 164 -21.62 -4.78 -10.20
C ALA A 164 -20.72 -3.57 -9.83
N PRO A 165 -19.38 -3.70 -9.93
CA PRO A 165 -18.50 -2.57 -9.71
C PRO A 165 -18.75 -1.41 -10.68
N GLU A 166 -18.54 -0.20 -10.19
CA GLU A 166 -18.69 1.04 -10.95
C GLU A 166 -17.32 1.59 -11.32
N VAL A 167 -17.12 1.93 -12.61
CA VAL A 167 -15.91 2.63 -13.06
C VAL A 167 -16.03 4.10 -12.71
N ILE A 168 -15.08 4.60 -11.92
CA ILE A 168 -15.07 5.98 -11.42
C ILE A 168 -14.03 6.83 -12.16
N LEU A 169 -12.83 6.29 -12.38
CA LEU A 169 -11.73 7.01 -13.03
C LEU A 169 -11.02 6.14 -14.06
N SER A 170 -10.64 6.74 -15.19
CA SER A 170 -9.88 6.08 -16.26
C SER A 170 -8.39 6.47 -16.23
N ALA A 171 -7.52 5.56 -16.66
CA ALA A 171 -6.06 5.70 -16.59
C ALA A 171 -5.58 6.09 -15.17
N ALA A 172 -6.22 5.52 -14.15
CA ALA A 172 -6.06 5.88 -12.75
C ALA A 172 -5.76 4.65 -11.89
N GLU A 173 -4.93 4.80 -10.88
CA GLU A 173 -4.57 3.76 -9.91
C GLU A 173 -4.30 4.33 -8.51
N GLN A 174 -4.15 3.41 -7.55
CA GLN A 174 -3.83 3.69 -6.15
C GLN A 174 -4.77 4.75 -5.52
N PRO A 175 -6.09 4.49 -5.50
CA PRO A 175 -7.03 5.42 -4.89
C PRO A 175 -6.74 5.55 -3.39
N ALA A 176 -6.90 6.76 -2.85
CA ALA A 176 -6.94 7.02 -1.43
C ALA A 176 -8.00 8.07 -1.12
N LEU A 177 -8.93 7.74 -0.23
CA LEU A 177 -10.10 8.57 0.07
C LEU A 177 -9.77 9.57 1.17
N SER A 178 -10.38 10.75 1.10
CA SER A 178 -10.27 11.75 2.17
C SER A 178 -11.02 11.28 3.42
N PRO A 179 -10.56 11.63 4.63
CA PRO A 179 -11.21 11.21 5.88
C PRO A 179 -12.67 11.65 6.02
N ASP A 180 -13.04 12.78 5.40
CA ASP A 180 -14.40 13.31 5.38
C ASP A 180 -15.32 12.63 4.34
N GLY A 181 -14.77 11.74 3.51
CA GLY A 181 -15.52 11.04 2.46
C GLY A 181 -15.98 11.95 1.33
N ALA A 182 -15.37 13.12 1.12
CA ALA A 182 -15.75 14.02 0.02
C ALA A 182 -14.94 13.78 -1.25
N GLN A 183 -13.69 13.32 -1.13
CA GLN A 183 -12.72 13.33 -2.20
C GLN A 183 -11.93 12.02 -2.30
N VAL A 184 -11.32 11.80 -3.46
CA VAL A 184 -10.39 10.71 -3.72
C VAL A 184 -9.15 11.25 -4.43
N THR A 185 -7.98 10.86 -3.94
CA THR A 185 -6.72 11.03 -4.66
C THR A 185 -6.37 9.77 -5.42
N PHE A 186 -5.66 9.94 -6.53
CA PHE A 186 -5.23 8.82 -7.37
C PHE A 186 -4.01 9.21 -8.19
N LEU A 187 -3.27 8.21 -8.63
CA LEU A 187 -2.21 8.38 -9.61
C LEU A 187 -2.78 8.23 -11.00
N LYS A 188 -2.60 9.24 -11.85
CA LYS A 188 -3.06 9.23 -13.24
C LYS A 188 -1.90 8.93 -14.17
N PHE A 189 -1.97 7.81 -14.88
CA PHE A 189 -0.93 7.33 -15.76
C PHE A 189 -1.01 7.97 -17.15
N ASP A 190 0.08 8.60 -17.59
CA ASP A 190 0.26 9.09 -18.96
C ASP A 190 0.99 8.04 -19.81
N ALA A 191 0.24 7.39 -20.71
CA ALA A 191 0.76 6.36 -21.61
C ALA A 191 1.79 6.86 -22.64
N ARG A 192 1.93 8.17 -22.84
CA ARG A 192 2.94 8.76 -23.74
C ARG A 192 4.28 8.92 -23.05
N THR A 193 4.27 9.33 -21.79
CA THR A 193 5.49 9.58 -21.01
C THR A 193 5.86 8.43 -20.09
N TYR A 194 4.97 7.46 -19.90
CA TYR A 194 5.09 6.36 -18.95
C TYR A 194 5.33 6.86 -17.52
N ARG A 195 4.63 7.92 -17.14
CA ARG A 195 4.75 8.57 -15.82
C ARG A 195 3.37 8.85 -15.26
N SER A 196 3.28 8.91 -13.95
CA SER A 196 2.04 9.24 -13.25
C SER A 196 2.13 10.60 -12.57
N GLY A 197 1.04 11.36 -12.61
CA GLY A 197 0.84 12.54 -11.76
C GLY A 197 -0.10 12.20 -10.60
N LEU A 198 -0.07 13.02 -9.54
CA LEU A 198 -1.04 12.93 -8.44
C LEU A 198 -2.25 13.82 -8.75
N TRP A 199 -3.44 13.26 -8.68
CA TRP A 199 -4.70 13.92 -8.98
C TRP A 199 -5.66 13.78 -7.80
N LEU A 200 -6.60 14.71 -7.72
CA LEU A 200 -7.68 14.77 -6.75
C LEU A 200 -9.01 14.93 -7.50
N SER A 201 -10.06 14.25 -7.07
CA SER A 201 -11.42 14.40 -7.60
C SER A 201 -12.46 14.22 -6.51
N ASP A 202 -13.73 14.50 -6.84
CA ASP A 202 -14.87 14.05 -6.04
C ASP A 202 -14.94 12.51 -6.04
N LEU A 203 -15.70 11.92 -5.10
CA LEU A 203 -15.85 10.46 -4.99
C LEU A 203 -16.42 9.77 -6.24
N ASP A 204 -17.15 10.48 -7.09
CA ASP A 204 -17.69 9.96 -8.36
C ASP A 204 -16.73 10.18 -9.54
N GLY A 205 -15.53 10.70 -9.28
CA GLY A 205 -14.51 11.02 -10.29
C GLY A 205 -14.71 12.38 -10.96
N GLY A 206 -15.75 13.12 -10.57
CA GLY A 206 -16.02 14.50 -11.01
C GLY A 206 -14.97 15.50 -10.53
N ASN A 207 -14.93 16.67 -11.18
CA ASN A 207 -14.11 17.81 -10.77
C ASN A 207 -12.61 17.51 -10.56
N ALA A 208 -12.06 16.58 -11.36
CA ALA A 208 -10.67 16.16 -11.21
C ALA A 208 -9.66 17.30 -11.49
N VAL A 209 -8.73 17.51 -10.56
CA VAL A 209 -7.63 18.48 -10.63
C VAL A 209 -6.28 17.78 -10.44
N GLU A 210 -5.25 18.31 -11.09
CA GLU A 210 -3.88 17.81 -10.95
C GLU A 210 -3.18 18.53 -9.77
N LEU A 211 -2.75 17.77 -8.77
CA LEU A 211 -1.98 18.28 -7.63
C LEU A 211 -0.48 18.23 -7.91
N VAL A 212 0.00 17.14 -8.51
CA VAL A 212 1.41 16.98 -8.88
C VAL A 212 1.51 16.57 -10.35
N PRO A 213 2.10 17.42 -11.21
CA PRO A 213 2.28 17.08 -12.62
C PRO A 213 3.09 15.79 -12.83
N SER A 214 2.71 14.99 -13.82
CA SER A 214 3.40 13.72 -14.13
C SER A 214 4.90 13.88 -14.49
N ALA A 215 5.30 15.08 -14.90
CA ALA A 215 6.70 15.41 -15.20
C ALA A 215 7.55 15.68 -13.94
N SER A 216 6.95 15.75 -12.75
CA SER A 216 7.63 16.18 -11.52
C SER A 216 8.56 15.11 -10.94
N PHE A 217 8.22 13.84 -11.13
CA PHE A 217 8.95 12.68 -10.62
C PHE A 217 9.15 11.63 -11.70
N ALA A 218 10.16 10.77 -11.52
CA ALA A 218 10.31 9.55 -12.31
C ALA A 218 9.21 8.53 -11.99
N ALA A 219 8.85 8.42 -10.70
CA ALA A 219 7.75 7.61 -10.22
C ALA A 219 7.11 8.23 -8.98
N LEU A 220 5.80 8.01 -8.83
CA LEU A 220 5.01 8.32 -7.64
C LEU A 220 4.33 7.04 -7.17
N ALA A 221 4.08 6.90 -5.87
CA ALA A 221 3.39 5.75 -5.28
C ALA A 221 2.73 6.10 -3.95
N GLY A 222 1.69 5.34 -3.60
CA GLY A 222 1.10 5.27 -2.28
C GLY A 222 0.57 6.60 -1.74
N PRO A 223 -0.27 7.35 -2.49
CA PRO A 223 -0.91 8.52 -1.92
C PRO A 223 -1.78 8.12 -0.72
N ARG A 224 -1.74 8.95 0.34
CA ARG A 224 -2.52 8.82 1.56
C ARG A 224 -2.82 10.19 2.12
N PHE A 225 -4.08 10.48 2.45
CA PHE A 225 -4.42 11.72 3.13
C PHE A 225 -3.80 11.76 4.53
N THR A 226 -3.55 12.97 5.04
CA THR A 226 -3.41 13.20 6.47
C THR A 226 -4.75 12.97 7.18
N PRO A 227 -4.76 12.66 8.49
CA PRO A 227 -5.99 12.45 9.25
C PRO A 227 -6.94 13.66 9.23
N GLU A 228 -6.39 14.87 9.10
CA GLU A 228 -7.15 16.12 8.99
C GLU A 228 -7.67 16.39 7.57
N GLY A 229 -7.20 15.64 6.55
CA GLY A 229 -7.63 15.76 5.16
C GLY A 229 -7.06 16.96 4.38
N ASP A 230 -6.23 17.78 5.00
CA ASP A 230 -5.64 19.00 4.42
C ASP A 230 -4.41 18.76 3.52
N MET A 231 -3.77 17.59 3.67
CA MET A 231 -2.59 17.20 2.92
C MET A 231 -2.66 15.75 2.43
N VAL A 232 -1.86 15.46 1.42
CA VAL A 232 -1.63 14.11 0.90
C VAL A 232 -0.15 13.77 1.02
N ILE A 233 0.17 12.67 1.68
CA ILE A 233 1.50 12.08 1.71
C ILE A 233 1.65 11.14 0.52
N VAL A 234 2.75 11.27 -0.23
CA VAL A 234 3.04 10.44 -1.40
C VAL A 234 4.53 10.09 -1.46
N GLY A 235 4.84 8.85 -1.84
CA GLY A 235 6.19 8.44 -2.19
C GLY A 235 6.59 8.96 -3.57
N GLY A 236 7.78 9.54 -3.70
CA GLY A 236 8.30 10.04 -4.97
C GLY A 236 9.77 9.68 -5.18
N SER A 237 10.10 9.22 -6.39
CA SER A 237 11.46 8.88 -6.82
C SER A 237 11.89 9.71 -8.03
N GLY A 238 13.18 10.04 -8.08
CA GLY A 238 13.80 10.73 -9.21
C GLY A 238 13.17 12.10 -9.47
N GLU A 239 13.08 12.96 -8.45
CA GLU A 239 12.59 14.35 -8.59
C GLU A 239 13.27 15.06 -9.77
N LEU A 240 12.44 15.57 -10.69
CA LEU A 240 12.84 16.22 -11.93
C LEU A 240 12.54 17.72 -11.97
N GLN A 241 11.56 18.21 -11.21
CA GLN A 241 11.37 19.64 -11.05
C GLN A 241 12.57 20.24 -10.29
N GLY A 242 13.06 21.41 -10.72
CA GLY A 242 14.22 22.07 -10.12
C GLY A 242 15.60 21.61 -10.63
N LYS A 243 15.70 20.50 -11.38
CA LYS A 243 16.93 20.14 -12.09
C LYS A 243 16.84 20.66 -13.52
N ALA A 244 17.58 21.74 -13.81
CA ALA A 244 17.92 22.06 -15.19
C ALA A 244 18.46 20.78 -15.83
N ALA A 245 17.97 20.44 -17.02
CA ALA A 245 18.33 19.24 -17.76
C ALA A 245 19.86 19.13 -17.92
N ALA A 246 20.54 18.55 -16.93
CA ALA A 246 21.91 18.13 -17.02
C ALA A 246 21.89 16.77 -17.73
N GLN A 247 21.71 16.85 -19.05
CA GLN A 247 22.26 15.87 -19.96
C GLN A 247 23.78 15.84 -19.77
N THR A 248 24.25 15.09 -18.77
CA THR A 248 25.65 14.69 -18.67
C THR A 248 25.67 13.20 -18.42
N GLY A 249 26.03 12.46 -19.45
CA GLY A 249 26.16 11.01 -19.43
C GLY A 249 27.15 10.51 -18.38
N GLY A 250 26.98 9.24 -18.02
CA GLY A 250 27.95 8.51 -17.21
C GLY A 250 27.75 8.62 -15.69
N GLY A 251 26.51 8.60 -15.21
CA GLY A 251 26.21 8.37 -13.80
C GLY A 251 26.05 6.87 -13.54
N MET A 252 26.84 6.33 -12.63
CA MET A 252 26.84 4.93 -12.19
C MET A 252 25.41 4.44 -11.94
N VAL A 253 24.99 3.39 -12.66
CA VAL A 253 23.71 2.71 -12.45
C VAL A 253 23.68 2.25 -11.00
N ARG A 254 22.85 2.91 -10.16
CA ARG A 254 22.51 2.34 -8.86
C ARG A 254 21.74 1.06 -9.16
N ALA A 255 22.26 -0.07 -8.69
CA ALA A 255 21.61 -1.38 -8.85
C ALA A 255 20.22 -1.45 -8.17
N HIS A 256 19.84 -0.42 -7.41
CA HIS A 256 18.61 -0.30 -6.63
C HIS A 256 17.69 0.86 -7.10
N GLY A 257 17.91 1.44 -8.29
CA GLY A 257 17.08 2.56 -8.76
C GLY A 257 17.39 3.92 -8.09
N GLU A 258 16.61 4.94 -8.44
CA GLU A 258 16.66 6.28 -7.79
C GLU A 258 15.96 6.21 -6.42
N PRO A 259 16.52 6.82 -5.36
CA PRO A 259 15.96 6.72 -4.02
C PRO A 259 14.56 7.34 -3.95
N TRP A 260 13.70 6.75 -3.15
CA TRP A 260 12.38 7.28 -2.84
C TRP A 260 12.43 8.14 -1.58
N ASN A 261 11.59 9.18 -1.55
CA ASN A 261 11.32 9.97 -0.36
C ASN A 261 9.81 10.16 -0.22
N LEU A 262 9.35 10.43 1.00
CA LEU A 262 7.98 10.87 1.26
C LEU A 262 7.85 12.38 1.07
N TRP A 263 6.73 12.80 0.50
CA TRP A 263 6.40 14.19 0.23
C TRP A 263 5.01 14.51 0.73
N ALA A 264 4.84 15.67 1.35
CA ALA A 264 3.55 16.24 1.69
C ALA A 264 3.10 17.20 0.59
N VAL A 265 1.85 17.03 0.14
CA VAL A 265 1.20 17.83 -0.91
C VAL A 265 -0.03 18.49 -0.30
N SER A 266 -0.09 19.83 -0.33
CA SER A 266 -1.29 20.56 0.11
C SER A 266 -2.43 20.38 -0.88
N VAL A 267 -3.63 20.12 -0.37
CA VAL A 267 -4.86 19.98 -1.16
C VAL A 267 -5.33 21.33 -1.71
N ASP A 268 -5.19 22.41 -0.94
CA ASP A 268 -5.74 23.74 -1.28
C ASP A 268 -4.74 24.65 -2.01
N GLU A 269 -3.48 24.68 -1.57
CA GLU A 269 -2.48 25.64 -2.07
C GLU A 269 -1.50 25.03 -3.07
N VAL A 270 -1.69 23.75 -3.44
CA VAL A 270 -0.83 22.98 -4.35
C VAL A 270 0.66 23.26 -4.10
N SER A 271 1.10 22.94 -2.89
CA SER A 271 2.50 23.04 -2.46
C SER A 271 3.06 21.65 -2.18
N LEU A 272 4.31 21.40 -2.57
CA LEU A 272 5.01 20.12 -2.40
C LEU A 272 6.21 20.33 -1.47
N SER A 273 6.30 19.56 -0.39
CA SER A 273 7.44 19.63 0.55
C SER A 273 7.95 18.24 0.94
N PRO A 274 9.27 18.02 1.00
CA PRO A 274 9.83 16.73 1.37
C PRO A 274 9.73 16.49 2.88
N LEU A 275 9.29 15.29 3.29
CA LEU A 275 9.23 14.85 4.68
C LEU A 275 10.58 14.28 5.15
N THR A 276 11.63 15.11 5.16
CA THR A 276 12.99 14.89 5.73
C THR A 276 13.77 13.64 5.26
N PRO A 277 15.13 13.64 5.31
CA PRO A 277 15.94 12.80 4.42
C PRO A 277 16.20 11.42 5.02
N THR A 278 15.28 10.48 4.79
CA THR A 278 15.60 9.06 4.77
C THR A 278 15.45 8.60 3.33
N THR A 279 16.54 8.11 2.73
CA THR A 279 16.44 7.36 1.49
C THR A 279 15.72 6.07 1.82
N LEU A 280 14.45 6.02 1.47
CA LEU A 280 13.63 4.82 1.53
C LEU A 280 13.55 4.25 0.12
N ASP A 281 13.18 2.98 0.02
CA ASP A 281 12.86 2.34 -1.25
C ASP A 281 11.41 1.84 -1.20
N GLY A 282 10.59 2.35 -2.13
CA GLY A 282 9.15 2.09 -2.23
C GLY A 282 8.35 2.34 -0.95
N PRO A 283 8.45 3.51 -0.29
CA PRO A 283 7.78 3.75 0.98
C PRO A 283 6.26 3.81 0.81
N LEU A 284 5.56 3.11 1.70
CA LEU A 284 4.11 3.09 1.81
C LEU A 284 3.73 3.38 3.24
N ILE A 285 2.65 4.12 3.44
CA ILE A 285 2.29 4.63 4.76
C ILE A 285 0.86 4.29 5.14
N ASP A 286 0.62 4.21 6.44
CA ASP A 286 -0.71 4.31 7.03
C ASP A 286 -0.65 5.10 8.33
N TRP A 287 -1.75 5.72 8.71
CA TRP A 287 -1.86 6.47 9.96
C TRP A 287 -2.35 5.58 11.08
N SER A 288 -1.92 5.87 12.30
CA SER A 288 -2.57 5.32 13.49
C SER A 288 -4.05 5.73 13.50
N PRO A 289 -4.96 4.89 14.03
CA PRO A 289 -6.39 5.20 14.05
C PRO A 289 -6.77 6.52 14.75
N ASP A 290 -5.94 6.97 15.69
CA ASP A 290 -6.08 8.27 16.37
C ASP A 290 -5.45 9.45 15.61
N GLY A 291 -4.80 9.19 14.47
CA GLY A 291 -4.14 10.16 13.61
C GLY A 291 -2.83 10.74 14.14
N GLN A 292 -2.32 10.27 15.28
CA GLN A 292 -1.15 10.88 15.93
C GLN A 292 0.19 10.45 15.34
N HIS A 293 0.24 9.26 14.75
CA HIS A 293 1.47 8.63 14.29
C HIS A 293 1.31 8.08 12.88
N MET A 294 2.41 8.04 12.14
CA MET A 294 2.44 7.46 10.79
C MET A 294 3.35 6.24 10.79
N ALA A 295 2.85 5.10 10.35
CA ALA A 295 3.66 3.94 10.04
C ALA A 295 4.18 4.01 8.61
N VAL A 296 5.40 3.53 8.38
CA VAL A 296 6.04 3.47 7.07
C VAL A 296 6.60 2.08 6.83
N LEU A 297 6.16 1.42 5.76
CA LEU A 297 6.75 0.21 5.21
C LEU A 297 7.66 0.58 4.05
N SER A 298 8.85 0.00 3.99
CA SER A 298 9.82 0.20 2.92
C SER A 298 10.73 -1.03 2.76
N ALA A 299 11.57 -1.05 1.73
CA ALA A 299 12.62 -2.07 1.62
C ALA A 299 13.67 -1.99 2.74
N GLU A 300 13.69 -0.90 3.53
CA GLU A 300 14.54 -0.76 4.69
C GLU A 300 13.91 -1.29 5.98
N GLY A 301 12.60 -1.55 6.00
CA GLY A 301 11.90 -2.05 7.18
C GLY A 301 10.57 -1.36 7.45
N VAL A 302 10.06 -1.58 8.66
CA VAL A 302 8.89 -0.89 9.20
C VAL A 302 9.35 0.19 10.17
N PHE A 303 8.83 1.39 10.03
CA PHE A 303 9.14 2.55 10.86
C PHE A 303 7.85 3.18 11.40
N VAL A 304 7.97 3.92 12.49
CA VAL A 304 6.99 4.91 12.93
C VAL A 304 7.62 6.30 12.81
N VAL A 305 6.83 7.27 12.39
CA VAL A 305 7.22 8.69 12.36
C VAL A 305 6.55 9.41 13.51
N VAL A 306 7.37 10.03 14.36
CA VAL A 306 6.94 10.83 15.52
C VAL A 306 7.67 12.16 15.45
N ASP A 307 6.94 13.27 15.45
CA ASP A 307 7.50 14.64 15.34
C ASP A 307 8.48 14.80 14.17
N GLY A 308 8.18 14.15 13.03
CA GLY A 308 9.01 14.17 11.83
C GLY A 308 10.30 13.34 11.92
N GLN A 309 10.50 12.57 12.99
CA GLN A 309 11.62 11.64 13.15
C GLN A 309 11.18 10.21 12.89
N TYR A 310 12.00 9.45 12.15
CA TYR A 310 11.73 8.05 11.83
C TYR A 310 12.40 7.13 12.86
N TYR A 311 11.59 6.26 13.47
CA TYR A 311 12.05 5.24 14.41
C TYR A 311 11.76 3.87 13.80
N ARG A 312 12.81 3.10 13.52
CA ARG A 312 12.65 1.75 12.97
C ARG A 312 12.02 0.86 14.03
N LEU A 313 10.95 0.17 13.69
CA LEU A 313 10.26 -0.82 14.50
C LEU A 313 10.67 -2.25 14.14
N SER A 314 10.94 -2.51 12.86
CA SER A 314 11.33 -3.84 12.37
C SER A 314 12.26 -3.72 11.17
N THR A 315 13.20 -4.67 11.04
CA THR A 315 14.02 -4.83 9.82
C THR A 315 13.36 -5.71 8.77
N VAL A 316 12.12 -6.16 9.03
CA VAL A 316 11.35 -6.91 8.05
C VAL A 316 10.96 -5.97 6.92
N THR A 317 11.40 -6.31 5.72
CA THR A 317 11.31 -5.48 4.52
C THR A 317 10.22 -6.04 3.62
N SER A 318 9.47 -5.17 2.94
CA SER A 318 8.58 -5.64 1.88
C SER A 318 8.26 -4.55 0.88
N GLU A 319 8.02 -4.97 -0.35
CA GLU A 319 7.24 -4.24 -1.34
C GLU A 319 5.80 -4.75 -1.18
N GLY A 320 4.85 -3.90 -0.78
CA GLY A 320 3.55 -4.41 -0.34
C GLY A 320 2.51 -3.34 -0.10
N ALA A 321 1.79 -3.44 1.01
CA ALA A 321 0.96 -2.40 1.59
C ALA A 321 0.95 -2.61 3.11
N ILE A 322 0.66 -1.55 3.85
CA ILE A 322 0.59 -1.54 5.32
C ILE A 322 -0.75 -0.93 5.75
N THR A 323 -1.30 -1.41 6.85
CA THR A 323 -2.41 -0.78 7.55
C THR A 323 -2.27 -0.87 9.06
N TRP A 324 -2.74 0.13 9.80
CA TRP A 324 -2.70 0.20 11.27
C TRP A 324 -4.10 0.04 11.86
N VAL A 325 -4.26 -0.97 12.72
CA VAL A 325 -5.51 -1.27 13.42
C VAL A 325 -5.30 -1.14 14.92
N ASP A 326 -6.25 -0.54 15.64
CA ASP A 326 -6.28 -0.52 17.09
C ASP A 326 -6.66 -1.90 17.63
N THR A 327 -6.05 -2.26 18.75
CA THR A 327 -6.32 -3.51 19.48
C THR A 327 -7.63 -3.48 20.26
N ALA A 328 -8.21 -2.30 20.53
CA ALA A 328 -9.43 -2.17 21.33
C ALA A 328 -10.70 -2.66 20.62
N THR A 329 -10.71 -2.70 19.28
CA THR A 329 -11.87 -3.12 18.47
C THR A 329 -11.91 -4.63 18.21
N ALA A 330 -10.85 -5.38 18.53
CA ALA A 330 -10.72 -6.81 18.23
C ALA A 330 -11.29 -7.74 19.33
N THR A 331 -11.98 -7.21 20.35
CA THR A 331 -12.37 -8.00 21.55
C THR A 331 -13.84 -7.96 21.96
N ASP A 332 -14.76 -7.42 21.15
CA ASP A 332 -16.21 -7.46 21.45
C ASP A 332 -16.99 -8.47 20.58
#